data_AF-A0A352LUZ0-F1
#
_entry.id   AF-A0A352LUZ0-F1
#
_cell.length_a   1.000
_cell.length_b   1.000
_cell.length_c   1.000
_cell.angle_alpha   90.00
_cell.angle_beta   90.00
_cell.angle_gamma   90.00
#
_symmetry.space_group_name_H-M   'P 1'
#
loop_
_entity.id
_entity.type
_entity.pdbx_description
1 polymer ?
#
loop_
_entity_poly.entity_id
_entity_poly.type
_entity_poly.pdbx_seq_one_letter_code
_entity_poly.pdbx_strand_id
1 'polypeptide(L)'
;MSIDVPEYIIAEKWLKQQIPEGNIKLLLALAENAPLKALDLAKEEDLNKRLEFFSHLDALQQGKINSVQMAAKCLNLGLENLLITFMYLANDLIKIKFAAIETIVNQDQLEMLSNFAGKTSISRLFAYKDKLIALRQHLANKINLNQQLIIENVIIGWMGLECR
;
A
#
# COMPACT_ATOMS: atom_id res chain seq x y z
N MET A 1 23.73 12.64 0.87
CA MET A 1 23.53 12.87 2.32
C MET A 1 22.31 12.06 2.72
N SER A 2 22.49 11.01 3.53
CA SER A 2 21.36 10.31 4.16
C SER A 2 20.87 11.23 5.27
N ILE A 3 19.60 11.65 5.22
CA ILE A 3 18.97 12.33 6.34
C ILE A 3 18.39 11.21 7.20
N ASP A 4 18.98 10.98 8.37
CA ASP A 4 18.52 9.93 9.26
C ASP A 4 17.14 10.26 9.84
N VAL A 5 16.31 9.22 9.96
CA VAL A 5 14.98 9.33 10.51
C VAL A 5 15.10 9.43 12.04
N PRO A 6 14.48 10.43 12.68
CA PRO A 6 14.55 10.58 14.14
C PRO A 6 13.83 9.42 14.85
N GLU A 7 14.12 9.22 16.13
CA GLU A 7 13.37 8.26 16.95
C GLU A 7 11.86 8.55 16.92
N TYR A 8 11.05 7.49 16.99
CA TYR A 8 9.58 7.58 16.88
C TYR A 8 8.99 8.62 17.85
N ILE A 9 9.44 8.65 19.10
CA ILE A 9 8.92 9.58 20.12
C ILE A 9 9.19 11.05 19.73
N ILE A 10 10.34 11.31 19.11
CA ILE A 10 10.72 12.65 18.65
C ILE A 10 9.86 13.03 17.44
N ALA A 11 9.72 12.12 16.46
CA ALA A 11 8.89 12.31 15.28
C ALA A 11 7.42 12.56 15.65
N GLU A 12 6.87 11.75 16.56
CA GLU A 12 5.50 11.84 17.04
C GLU A 12 5.25 13.17 17.76
N LYS A 13 6.14 13.55 18.68
CA LYS A 13 6.00 14.81 19.42
C LYS A 13 6.02 16.01 18.49
N TRP A 14 6.92 16.03 17.50
CA TRP A 14 7.01 17.11 16.53
C TRP A 14 5.78 17.15 15.64
N LEU A 15 5.33 16.02 15.11
CA LEU A 15 4.20 15.97 14.19
C LEU A 15 2.88 16.36 14.88
N LYS A 16 2.69 15.98 16.16
CA LYS A 16 1.55 16.45 16.99
C LYS A 16 1.48 17.98 17.11
N GLN A 17 2.61 18.68 17.09
CA GLN A 17 2.62 20.14 17.13
C GLN A 17 2.20 20.77 15.80
N GLN A 18 2.44 20.08 14.68
CA GLN A 18 2.11 20.59 13.35
C GLN A 18 0.65 20.31 12.97
N ILE A 19 0.12 19.13 13.36
CA ILE A 19 -1.22 18.66 13.01
C ILE A 19 -1.91 18.01 14.22
N PRO A 20 -2.36 18.80 15.21
CA PRO A 20 -2.89 18.27 16.47
C PRO A 20 -4.04 17.27 16.33
N GLU A 21 -4.89 17.46 15.32
CA GLU A 21 -6.06 16.63 15.03
C GLU A 21 -5.74 15.44 14.09
N GLY A 22 -4.50 15.32 13.60
CA GLY A 22 -4.10 14.28 12.66
C GLY A 22 -3.92 12.92 13.34
N ASN A 23 -4.15 11.83 12.60
CA ASN A 23 -3.79 10.47 13.06
C ASN A 23 -2.28 10.25 12.95
N ILE A 24 -1.53 10.78 13.92
CA ILE A 24 -0.06 10.82 13.94
C ILE A 24 0.56 9.44 13.79
N LYS A 25 0.02 8.43 14.50
CA LYS A 25 0.52 7.06 14.44
C LYS A 25 0.42 6.50 13.02
N LEU A 26 -0.72 6.70 12.36
CA LEU A 26 -0.94 6.28 10.98
C LEU A 26 -0.02 7.03 10.01
N LEU A 27 0.06 8.36 10.12
CA LEU A 27 0.87 9.19 9.23
C LEU A 27 2.36 8.85 9.31
N LEU A 28 2.88 8.63 10.53
CA LEU A 28 4.26 8.17 10.72
C LEU A 28 4.47 6.75 10.21
N ALA A 29 3.52 5.83 10.40
CA ALA A 29 3.61 4.49 9.83
C ALA A 29 3.68 4.53 8.29
N LEU A 30 2.81 5.33 7.65
CA LEU A 30 2.80 5.53 6.19
C LEU A 30 4.06 6.22 5.67
N ALA A 31 4.68 7.07 6.50
CA ALA A 31 5.89 7.80 6.17
C ALA A 31 7.18 7.07 6.54
N GLU A 32 7.13 5.81 7.00
CA GLU A 32 8.30 5.09 7.52
C GLU A 32 9.04 5.87 8.62
N ASN A 33 8.26 6.46 9.52
CA ASN A 33 8.69 7.32 10.62
C ASN A 33 9.36 8.64 10.20
N ALA A 34 9.36 9.00 8.90
CA ALA A 34 9.86 10.28 8.42
C ALA A 34 8.83 11.41 8.66
N PRO A 35 9.05 12.32 9.63
CA PRO A 35 8.01 13.26 10.07
C PRO A 35 7.62 14.29 9.02
N LEU A 36 8.54 14.71 8.15
CA LEU A 36 8.24 15.66 7.06
C LEU A 36 7.35 15.01 5.99
N LYS A 37 7.67 13.77 5.61
CA LYS A 37 6.83 12.98 4.70
C LYS A 37 5.45 12.71 5.30
N ALA A 38 5.39 12.49 6.61
CA ALA A 38 4.12 12.34 7.34
C ALA A 38 3.29 13.63 7.34
N LEU A 39 3.94 14.79 7.47
CA LEU A 39 3.28 16.09 7.37
C LEU A 39 2.76 16.36 5.96
N ASP A 40 3.53 16.00 4.93
CA ASP A 40 3.08 16.12 3.54
C ASP A 40 1.88 15.20 3.26
N LEU A 41 1.89 13.97 3.78
CA LEU A 41 0.76 13.05 3.69
C LEU A 41 -0.49 13.56 4.41
N ALA A 42 -0.35 14.43 5.42
CA ALA A 42 -1.48 14.98 6.16
C ALA A 42 -2.28 16.02 5.35
N LYS A 43 -1.78 16.45 4.19
CA LYS A 43 -2.56 17.28 3.26
C LYS A 43 -3.79 16.48 2.82
N GLU A 44 -4.98 17.05 3.03
CA GLU A 44 -6.27 16.36 2.89
C GLU A 44 -6.41 15.57 1.57
N GLU A 45 -5.85 16.09 0.47
CA GLU A 45 -5.88 15.44 -0.84
C GLU A 45 -5.24 14.04 -0.86
N ASP A 46 -4.14 13.81 -0.14
CA ASP A 46 -3.41 12.54 -0.21
C ASP A 46 -4.04 11.46 0.67
N LEU A 47 -4.61 11.84 1.82
CA LEU A 47 -5.43 10.94 2.63
C LEU A 47 -6.74 10.57 1.90
N ASN A 48 -7.38 11.52 1.23
CA ASN A 48 -8.59 11.25 0.45
C ASN A 48 -8.33 10.28 -0.71
N LYS A 49 -7.24 10.46 -1.47
CA LYS A 49 -6.83 9.51 -2.52
C LYS A 49 -6.57 8.10 -1.95
N ARG A 50 -5.95 8.02 -0.77
CA ARG A 50 -5.74 6.75 -0.08
C ARG A 50 -7.08 6.09 0.28
N LEU A 51 -8.00 6.82 0.89
CA LEU A 51 -9.33 6.29 1.25
C LEU A 51 -10.09 5.82 0.01
N GLU A 52 -10.02 6.58 -1.08
CA GLU A 52 -10.60 6.20 -2.36
C GLU A 52 -9.97 4.91 -2.91
N PHE A 53 -8.64 4.76 -2.82
CA PHE A 53 -7.96 3.53 -3.22
C PHE A 53 -8.46 2.31 -2.43
N PHE A 54 -8.60 2.41 -1.11
CA PHE A 54 -9.14 1.29 -0.31
C PHE A 54 -10.60 1.00 -0.61
N SER A 55 -11.42 2.03 -0.87
CA SER A 55 -12.80 1.84 -1.32
C SER A 55 -12.87 1.09 -2.65
N HIS A 56 -11.99 1.41 -3.60
CA HIS A 56 -11.90 0.67 -4.86
C HIS A 56 -11.38 -0.76 -4.67
N LEU A 57 -10.41 -0.97 -3.77
CA LEU A 57 -9.89 -2.30 -3.44
C LEU A 57 -10.98 -3.19 -2.82
N ASP A 58 -11.80 -2.63 -1.93
CA ASP A 58 -12.95 -3.31 -1.33
C ASP A 58 -14.03 -3.63 -2.39
N ALA A 59 -14.36 -2.67 -3.27
CA ALA A 59 -15.28 -2.91 -4.37
C ALA A 59 -14.80 -4.01 -5.33
N LEU A 60 -13.49 -4.09 -5.58
CA LEU A 60 -12.87 -5.15 -6.37
C LEU A 60 -13.01 -6.52 -5.68
N GLN A 61 -12.72 -6.61 -4.38
CA GLN A 61 -12.86 -7.85 -3.60
C GLN A 61 -14.32 -8.34 -3.55
N GLN A 62 -15.27 -7.42 -3.53
CA GLN A 62 -16.71 -7.74 -3.57
C GLN A 62 -17.22 -8.05 -4.99
N GLY A 63 -16.38 -7.98 -6.02
CA GLY A 63 -16.77 -8.19 -7.42
C GLY A 63 -17.65 -7.08 -8.01
N LYS A 64 -17.75 -5.92 -7.35
CA LYS A 64 -18.51 -4.75 -7.82
C LYS A 64 -17.81 -4.05 -8.98
N ILE A 65 -16.48 -4.15 -9.06
CA ILE A 65 -15.68 -3.72 -10.20
C ILE A 65 -14.73 -4.85 -10.61
N ASN A 66 -14.33 -4.86 -11.89
CA ASN A 66 -13.34 -5.80 -12.41
C ASN A 66 -11.91 -5.19 -12.43
N SER A 67 -10.92 -6.00 -12.81
CA SER A 67 -9.50 -5.60 -12.88
C SER A 67 -9.26 -4.41 -13.82
N VAL A 68 -9.94 -4.37 -14.96
CA VAL A 68 -9.83 -3.28 -15.95
C VAL A 68 -10.36 -1.96 -15.36
N GLN A 69 -11.51 -2.01 -14.67
CA GLN A 69 -12.11 -0.85 -14.03
C GLN A 69 -11.26 -0.32 -12.88
N MET A 70 -10.73 -1.22 -12.03
CA MET A 70 -9.77 -0.84 -10.97
C MET A 70 -8.50 -0.23 -11.59
N ALA A 71 -7.98 -0.82 -12.66
CA ALA A 71 -6.79 -0.31 -13.34
C ALA A 71 -6.99 1.12 -13.83
N ALA A 72 -8.12 1.39 -14.49
CA ALA A 72 -8.49 2.73 -14.97
C ALA A 72 -8.58 3.75 -13.83
N LYS A 73 -9.17 3.36 -12.69
CA LYS A 73 -9.29 4.20 -11.49
C LYS A 73 -7.94 4.51 -10.84
N CYS A 74 -6.96 3.61 -10.97
CA CYS A 74 -5.63 3.76 -10.40
C CYS A 74 -4.59 4.40 -11.34
N LEU A 75 -4.93 4.66 -12.62
CA LEU A 75 -3.97 5.21 -13.60
C LEU A 75 -3.30 6.51 -13.11
N ASN A 76 -4.09 7.40 -12.52
CA ASN A 76 -3.62 8.71 -12.05
C ASN A 76 -2.65 8.63 -10.86
N LEU A 77 -2.60 7.50 -10.14
CA LEU A 77 -1.65 7.30 -9.05
C LEU A 77 -0.21 7.09 -9.57
N GLY A 78 -0.07 6.69 -10.83
CA GLY A 78 1.21 6.33 -11.44
C GLY A 78 1.65 4.91 -11.09
N LEU A 79 2.23 4.23 -12.08
CA LEU A 79 2.59 2.81 -11.96
C LEU A 79 3.60 2.52 -10.83
N GLU A 80 4.64 3.36 -10.67
CA GLU A 80 5.65 3.17 -9.60
C GLU A 80 5.01 3.21 -8.21
N ASN A 81 4.16 4.20 -7.95
CA ASN A 81 3.44 4.34 -6.69
C ASN A 81 2.49 3.16 -6.45
N LEU A 82 1.84 2.66 -7.50
CA LEU A 82 0.95 1.52 -7.39
C LEU A 82 1.71 0.24 -7.04
N LEU A 83 2.85 -0.02 -7.69
CA LEU A 83 3.71 -1.17 -7.35
C LEU A 83 4.18 -1.09 -5.90
N ILE A 84 4.63 0.08 -5.45
CA ILE A 84 5.02 0.33 -4.05
C ILE A 84 3.85 0.05 -3.10
N THR A 85 2.66 0.54 -3.43
CA THR A 85 1.45 0.32 -2.63
C THR A 85 1.14 -1.17 -2.49
N PHE A 86 1.14 -1.93 -3.58
CA PHE A 86 0.90 -3.37 -3.52
C PHE A 86 2.03 -4.15 -2.83
N MET A 87 3.27 -3.68 -2.87
CA MET A 87 4.36 -4.27 -2.10
C MET A 87 4.15 -4.09 -0.59
N TYR A 88 3.73 -2.90 -0.14
CA TYR A 88 3.39 -2.67 1.27
C TYR A 88 2.20 -3.53 1.71
N LEU A 89 1.14 -3.60 0.89
CA LEU A 89 0.00 -4.45 1.17
C LEU A 89 0.40 -5.93 1.28
N ALA A 90 1.19 -6.44 0.34
CA ALA A 90 1.69 -7.82 0.40
C ALA A 90 2.52 -8.06 1.67
N ASN A 91 3.36 -7.10 2.07
CA ASN A 91 4.16 -7.18 3.29
C ASN A 91 3.29 -7.17 4.56
N ASP A 92 2.24 -6.36 4.58
CA ASP A 92 1.28 -6.31 5.68
C ASP A 92 0.51 -7.62 5.81
N LEU A 93 0.06 -8.22 4.70
CA LEU A 93 -0.57 -9.55 4.71
C LEU A 93 0.38 -10.65 5.22
N ILE A 94 1.67 -10.58 4.85
CA ILE A 94 2.70 -11.49 5.37
C ILE A 94 2.85 -11.30 6.88
N LYS A 95 2.95 -10.07 7.38
CA LYS A 95 3.03 -9.76 8.82
C LYS A 95 1.81 -10.28 9.59
N ILE A 96 0.60 -10.11 9.04
CA ILE A 96 -0.63 -10.68 9.63
C ILE A 96 -0.50 -12.20 9.77
N LYS A 97 -0.05 -12.90 8.72
CA LYS A 97 0.12 -14.36 8.75
C LYS A 97 1.15 -14.84 9.76
N PHE A 98 2.14 -14.01 10.10
CA PHE A 98 3.13 -14.28 11.14
C PHE A 98 2.75 -13.70 12.52
N ALA A 99 1.49 -13.28 12.72
CA ALA A 99 1.00 -12.67 13.96
C ALA A 99 1.77 -11.41 14.40
N ALA A 100 2.43 -10.71 13.47
CA ALA A 100 3.17 -9.47 13.70
C ALA A 100 2.30 -8.22 13.47
N ILE A 101 1.05 -8.27 13.95
CA ILE A 101 -0.01 -7.29 13.62
C ILE A 101 0.37 -5.86 14.00
N GLU A 102 1.05 -5.68 15.13
CA GLU A 102 1.50 -4.36 15.63
C GLU A 102 2.47 -3.64 14.66
N THR A 103 3.10 -4.37 13.74
CA THR A 103 4.11 -3.83 12.83
C THR A 103 3.58 -3.51 11.43
N ILE A 104 2.29 -3.77 11.17
CA ILE A 104 1.61 -3.48 9.91
C ILE A 104 1.56 -1.97 9.69
N VAL A 105 1.74 -1.54 8.44
CA VAL A 105 1.67 -0.12 8.06
C VAL A 105 0.22 0.35 8.03
N ASN A 106 -0.65 -0.39 7.34
CA ASN A 106 -2.05 -0.05 7.13
C ASN A 106 -2.96 -0.47 8.31
N GLN A 107 -2.65 -0.01 9.53
CA GLN A 107 -3.41 -0.32 10.75
C GLN A 107 -4.89 0.11 10.67
N ASP A 108 -5.17 1.20 9.95
CA ASP A 108 -6.51 1.70 9.66
C ASP A 108 -7.37 0.72 8.84
N GLN A 109 -6.72 -0.22 8.13
CA GLN A 109 -7.37 -1.21 7.28
C GLN A 109 -7.21 -2.65 7.83
N LEU A 110 -6.89 -2.78 9.12
CA LEU A 110 -6.54 -4.06 9.74
C LEU A 110 -7.63 -5.13 9.55
N GLU A 111 -8.91 -4.79 9.72
CA GLU A 111 -10.01 -5.74 9.57
C GLU A 111 -10.09 -6.29 8.13
N MET A 112 -10.12 -5.39 7.13
CA MET A 112 -10.14 -5.75 5.71
C MET A 112 -8.92 -6.61 5.34
N LEU A 113 -7.72 -6.22 5.79
CA LEU A 113 -6.49 -6.95 5.51
C LEU A 113 -6.42 -8.29 6.23
N SER A 114 -6.96 -8.40 7.46
CA SER A 114 -7.00 -9.66 8.20
C SER A 114 -7.96 -10.65 7.55
N ASN A 115 -9.13 -10.18 7.12
CA ASN A 115 -10.10 -10.99 6.38
C ASN A 115 -9.50 -11.51 5.06
N PHE A 116 -8.80 -10.65 4.32
CA PHE A 116 -8.11 -11.05 3.10
C PHE A 116 -6.92 -12.00 3.38
N ALA A 117 -6.11 -11.72 4.40
CA ALA A 117 -5.00 -12.59 4.82
C ALA A 117 -5.49 -14.00 5.21
N GLY A 118 -6.68 -14.12 5.83
CA GLY A 118 -7.30 -15.40 6.15
C GLY A 118 -7.62 -16.26 4.93
N LYS A 119 -7.85 -15.64 3.76
CA LYS A 119 -8.18 -16.31 2.50
C LYS A 119 -6.98 -16.56 1.59
N THR A 120 -5.76 -16.18 1.98
CA THR A 120 -4.57 -16.31 1.13
C THR A 120 -3.63 -17.40 1.66
N SER A 121 -2.65 -17.83 0.86
CA SER A 121 -1.54 -18.68 1.35
C SER A 121 -0.23 -17.90 1.37
N ILE A 122 0.66 -18.25 2.31
CA ILE A 122 1.95 -17.56 2.46
C ILE A 122 2.80 -17.67 1.18
N SER A 123 2.79 -18.83 0.53
CA SER A 123 3.54 -19.06 -0.71
C SER A 123 3.05 -18.18 -1.87
N ARG A 124 1.73 -17.96 -1.97
CA ARG A 124 1.17 -17.06 -2.99
C ARG A 124 1.54 -15.61 -2.74
N LEU A 125 1.58 -15.17 -1.48
CA LEU A 125 2.00 -13.82 -1.12
C LEU A 125 3.46 -13.55 -1.50
N PHE A 126 4.37 -14.49 -1.22
CA PHE A 126 5.76 -14.36 -1.65
C PHE A 126 5.91 -14.36 -3.16
N ALA A 127 5.25 -15.29 -3.87
CA ALA A 127 5.28 -15.32 -5.34
C ALA A 127 4.72 -14.03 -5.97
N TYR A 128 3.70 -13.43 -5.37
CA TYR A 128 3.18 -12.14 -5.80
C TYR A 128 4.18 -11.01 -5.54
N LYS A 129 4.83 -10.99 -4.39
CA LYS A 129 5.89 -10.01 -4.07
C LYS A 129 7.06 -10.10 -5.04
N ASP A 130 7.49 -11.30 -5.41
CA ASP A 130 8.55 -11.50 -6.40
C ASP A 130 8.18 -10.93 -7.77
N LYS A 131 6.92 -11.10 -8.20
CA LYS A 131 6.40 -10.48 -9.44
C LYS A 131 6.45 -8.96 -9.39
N LEU A 132 6.06 -8.35 -8.26
CA LEU A 132 6.11 -6.89 -8.10
C LEU A 132 7.54 -6.36 -8.17
N ILE A 133 8.49 -7.07 -7.55
CA ILE A 133 9.92 -6.72 -7.58
C ILE A 133 10.45 -6.78 -9.02
N ALA A 134 10.13 -7.84 -9.78
CA ALA A 134 10.54 -7.98 -11.17
C ALA A 134 9.96 -6.85 -12.04
N LEU A 135 8.67 -6.51 -11.89
CA LEU A 135 8.05 -5.39 -12.61
C LEU A 135 8.73 -4.06 -12.31
N ARG A 136 9.10 -3.81 -11.06
CA ARG A 136 9.83 -2.59 -10.66
C ARG A 136 11.22 -2.52 -11.29
N GLN A 137 11.93 -3.64 -11.37
CA GLN A 137 13.23 -3.72 -12.07
C GLN A 137 13.09 -3.43 -13.57
N HIS A 138 12.02 -3.91 -14.21
CA HIS A 138 11.74 -3.60 -15.62
C HIS A 138 11.50 -2.10 -15.86
N LEU A 139 10.80 -1.42 -14.94
CA LEU A 139 10.58 0.02 -15.02
C LEU A 139 11.87 0.83 -14.83
N ALA A 140 12.74 0.42 -13.90
CA ALA A 140 14.03 1.06 -13.71
C ALA A 140 14.89 1.01 -14.99
N ASN A 141 14.74 -0.03 -15.80
CA ASN A 141 15.41 -0.19 -17.09
C ASN A 141 14.75 0.58 -18.25
N LYS A 142 13.78 1.46 -17.97
CA LYS A 142 13.07 2.31 -18.95
C LYS A 142 12.44 1.56 -20.12
N ILE A 143 12.03 0.31 -19.89
CA ILE A 143 11.27 -0.44 -20.90
C ILE A 143 9.95 0.31 -21.11
N ASN A 144 9.63 0.68 -22.35
CA ASN A 144 8.37 1.34 -22.69
C ASN A 144 7.23 0.32 -22.57
N LEU A 145 6.61 0.31 -21.40
CA LEU A 145 5.55 -0.62 -21.06
C LEU A 145 4.21 0.10 -21.08
N ASN A 146 3.18 -0.57 -21.58
CA ASN A 146 1.82 -0.10 -21.46
C ASN A 146 1.43 -0.12 -19.96
N GLN A 147 1.38 1.07 -19.34
CA GLN A 147 1.13 1.21 -17.91
C GLN A 147 -0.22 0.62 -17.51
N GLN A 148 -1.27 0.84 -18.30
CA GLN A 148 -2.58 0.27 -18.03
C GLN A 148 -2.53 -1.26 -17.97
N LEU A 149 -1.85 -1.89 -18.93
CA LEU A 149 -1.72 -3.34 -18.97
C LEU A 149 -0.93 -3.88 -17.77
N ILE A 150 0.11 -3.18 -17.32
CA ILE A 150 0.86 -3.60 -16.12
C ILE A 150 0.00 -3.46 -14.88
N ILE A 151 -0.67 -2.32 -14.72
CA ILE A 151 -1.55 -2.06 -13.58
C ILE A 151 -2.62 -3.16 -13.51
N GLU A 152 -3.23 -3.50 -14.64
CA GLU A 152 -4.21 -4.59 -14.72
C GLU A 152 -3.59 -5.93 -14.32
N ASN A 153 -2.40 -6.28 -14.81
CA ASN A 153 -1.71 -7.51 -14.43
C ASN A 153 -1.39 -7.57 -12.93
N VAL A 154 -1.01 -6.45 -12.32
CA VAL A 154 -0.79 -6.34 -10.87
C VAL A 154 -2.09 -6.64 -10.13
N ILE A 155 -3.21 -6.02 -10.55
CA ILE A 155 -4.53 -6.22 -9.93
C ILE A 155 -5.04 -7.66 -10.12
N ILE A 156 -4.85 -8.26 -11.29
CA ILE A 156 -5.18 -9.67 -11.54
C ILE A 156 -4.36 -10.58 -10.62
N GLY A 157 -3.06 -10.30 -10.49
CA GLY A 157 -2.17 -11.03 -9.58
C GLY A 157 -2.63 -10.96 -8.13
N TRP A 158 -3.10 -9.78 -7.68
CA TRP A 158 -3.69 -9.58 -6.37
C TRP A 158 -4.95 -10.42 -6.17
N MET A 159 -5.89 -10.40 -7.12
CA MET A 159 -7.12 -11.21 -7.05
C MET A 159 -6.84 -12.71 -7.04
N GLY A 160 -5.77 -13.15 -7.71
CA GLY A 160 -5.31 -14.54 -7.71
C GLY A 160 -4.72 -15.01 -6.37
N LEU A 161 -4.54 -14.13 -5.38
CA LEU A 161 -4.05 -14.51 -4.06
C LEU A 161 -5.08 -15.35 -3.29
N GLU A 162 -6.37 -15.07 -3.48
CA GLU A 162 -7.45 -15.75 -2.77
C GLU A 162 -7.45 -17.26 -3.11
N CYS A 163 -7.35 -18.08 -2.07
CA CYS A 163 -7.59 -19.51 -2.13
C CYS A 163 -9.11 -19.72 -2.26
N ARG A 164 -9.54 -20.12 -3.46
CA ARG A 164 -10.88 -20.68 -3.67
C ARG A 164 -11.01 -22.03 -3.01
#